data_AF-A0AAX3SZH3-F1
#
_entry.id   AF-A0AAX3SZH3-F1
#
_cell.length_a   1.000
_cell.length_b   1.000
_cell.length_c   1.000
_cell.angle_alpha   90.00
_cell.angle_beta   90.00
_cell.angle_gamma   90.00
#
_symmetry.space_group_name_H-M   'P 1'
#
loop_
_entity.id
_entity.type
_entity.pdbx_description
1 polymer ?
#
loop_
_entity_poly.entity_id
_entity_poly.type
_entity_poly.pdbx_seq_one_letter_code
_entity_poly.pdbx_strand_id
1 'polypeptide(L)'
;METIKAIKESKKMKNPILEKNFSNIRDQLKLVLNTEKIHDSTNPIQLLYDNVLLIRNNVRVITDEDFTYRLELVLADTYKTLSLLIDSLLQNAKTLAFSYFKEKLDIKEWHDNLYADAVQILKEKYADKLMQIDFILLFLQRH
;
A
#
# COMPACT_ATOMS: atom_id res chain seq x y z
N MET A 1 -2.44 54.39 -24.10
CA MET A 1 -2.66 53.96 -22.70
C MET A 1 -3.87 53.05 -22.53
N GLU A 2 -4.93 53.22 -23.34
CA GLU A 2 -6.17 52.42 -23.26
C GLU A 2 -5.96 50.94 -23.63
N THR A 3 -5.11 50.63 -24.60
CA THR A 3 -4.78 49.24 -25.01
C THR A 3 -4.06 48.46 -23.90
N ILE A 4 -3.18 49.09 -23.13
CA ILE A 4 -2.48 48.45 -21.99
C ILE A 4 -3.45 48.22 -20.82
N LYS A 5 -4.42 49.12 -20.64
CA LYS A 5 -5.47 49.00 -19.64
C LYS A 5 -6.45 47.88 -20.01
N ALA A 6 -6.85 47.78 -21.27
CA ALA A 6 -7.67 46.69 -21.81
C ALA A 6 -6.97 45.31 -21.74
N ILE A 7 -5.65 45.25 -21.94
CA ILE A 7 -4.87 44.01 -21.76
C ILE A 7 -4.73 43.63 -20.27
N LYS A 8 -4.64 44.63 -19.36
CA LYS A 8 -4.68 44.39 -17.91
C LYS A 8 -6.06 43.98 -17.42
N GLU A 9 -7.12 44.50 -18.03
CA GLU A 9 -8.52 44.17 -17.73
C GLU A 9 -8.94 42.82 -18.32
N SER A 10 -8.43 42.45 -19.50
CA SER A 10 -8.61 41.10 -20.07
C SER A 10 -7.82 40.03 -19.30
N LYS A 11 -6.63 40.34 -18.78
CA LYS A 11 -5.92 39.51 -17.79
C LYS A 11 -6.70 39.34 -16.47
N LYS A 12 -7.68 40.21 -16.19
CA LYS A 12 -8.53 40.20 -14.99
C LYS A 12 -9.89 39.51 -15.19
N MET A 13 -10.27 39.15 -16.42
CA MET A 13 -11.45 38.31 -16.64
C MET A 13 -11.12 36.88 -16.19
N LYS A 14 -11.18 36.68 -14.87
CA LYS A 14 -11.19 35.35 -14.26
C LYS A 14 -12.40 34.62 -14.80
N ASN A 15 -12.18 33.51 -15.50
CA ASN A 15 -13.27 32.65 -15.95
C ASN A 15 -14.08 32.21 -14.70
N PRO A 16 -15.36 32.63 -14.57
CA PRO A 16 -16.14 32.42 -13.35
C PRO A 16 -16.39 30.93 -13.07
N ILE A 17 -16.43 30.10 -14.13
CA ILE A 17 -16.58 28.65 -14.01
C ILE A 17 -15.31 28.05 -13.39
N LEU A 18 -14.14 28.41 -13.93
CA LEU A 18 -12.85 27.97 -13.41
C LEU A 18 -12.64 28.39 -11.96
N GLU A 19 -13.00 29.62 -11.58
CA GLU A 19 -12.87 30.10 -10.19
C GLU A 19 -13.77 29.33 -9.23
N LYS A 20 -14.98 28.99 -9.67
CA LYS A 20 -15.90 28.16 -8.89
C LYS A 20 -15.33 26.75 -8.70
N ASN A 21 -14.87 26.12 -9.78
CA ASN A 21 -14.28 24.78 -9.76
C ASN A 21 -13.04 24.73 -8.85
N PHE A 22 -12.11 25.67 -9.05
CA PHE A 22 -10.93 25.82 -8.21
C PHE A 22 -11.27 26.03 -6.74
N SER A 23 -12.17 26.96 -6.43
CA SER A 23 -12.52 27.27 -5.03
C SER A 23 -13.16 26.07 -4.34
N ASN A 24 -14.07 25.37 -5.01
CA ASN A 24 -14.69 24.16 -4.49
C ASN A 24 -13.65 23.10 -4.14
N ILE A 25 -12.73 22.80 -5.06
CA ILE A 25 -11.69 21.77 -4.85
C ILE A 25 -10.75 22.19 -3.72
N ARG A 26 -10.26 23.44 -3.74
CA ARG A 26 -9.39 24.00 -2.71
C ARG A 26 -10.03 23.90 -1.32
N ASP A 27 -11.28 24.30 -1.20
CA ASP A 27 -11.96 24.38 0.10
C ASP A 27 -12.27 22.99 0.66
N GLN A 28 -12.62 22.02 -0.20
CA GLN A 28 -12.76 20.61 0.20
C GLN A 28 -11.44 20.03 0.71
N LEU A 29 -10.34 20.22 -0.04
CA LEU A 29 -9.03 19.73 0.36
C LEU A 29 -8.56 20.38 1.66
N LYS A 30 -8.74 21.70 1.79
CA LYS A 30 -8.40 22.44 3.02
C LYS A 30 -9.20 21.95 4.23
N LEU A 31 -10.48 21.63 4.05
CA LEU A 31 -11.31 21.07 5.12
C LEU A 31 -10.76 19.73 5.59
N VAL A 32 -10.41 18.83 4.66
CA VAL A 32 -9.83 17.52 4.98
C VAL A 32 -8.50 17.69 5.73
N LEU A 33 -7.59 18.51 5.21
CA LEU A 33 -6.29 18.76 5.84
C LEU A 33 -6.43 19.26 7.29
N ASN A 34 -7.36 20.18 7.53
CA ASN A 34 -7.60 20.71 8.86
C ASN A 34 -8.25 19.69 9.81
N THR A 35 -9.22 18.93 9.30
CA THR A 35 -9.97 17.94 10.10
C THR A 35 -9.06 16.80 10.55
N GLU A 36 -8.25 16.29 9.62
CA GLU A 36 -7.31 15.19 9.85
C GLU A 36 -5.96 15.66 10.44
N LYS A 37 -5.81 16.97 10.68
CA LYS A 37 -4.57 17.61 11.17
C LYS A 37 -3.32 17.21 10.36
N ILE A 38 -3.50 17.13 9.04
CA ILE A 38 -2.42 16.81 8.11
C ILE A 38 -1.58 18.08 7.94
N HIS A 39 -0.34 18.01 8.42
CA HIS A 39 0.65 19.09 8.30
C HIS A 39 1.94 18.64 7.60
N ASP A 40 2.01 17.35 7.26
CA ASP A 40 3.15 16.74 6.58
C ASP A 40 3.10 17.07 5.08
N SER A 41 4.14 17.73 4.58
CA SER A 41 4.30 18.10 3.18
C SER A 41 4.50 16.90 2.25
N THR A 42 4.80 15.71 2.79
CA THR A 42 4.88 14.47 2.03
C THR A 42 3.54 13.74 1.93
N ASN A 43 2.51 14.20 2.66
CA ASN A 43 1.19 13.60 2.60
C ASN A 43 0.56 13.84 1.21
N PRO A 44 0.03 12.80 0.54
CA PRO A 44 -0.56 12.93 -0.79
C PRO A 44 -1.70 13.97 -0.90
N ILE A 45 -2.49 14.15 0.16
CA ILE A 45 -3.58 15.14 0.18
C ILE A 45 -3.02 16.57 0.28
N GLN A 46 -1.95 16.76 1.06
CA GLN A 46 -1.24 18.04 1.16
C GLN A 46 -0.58 18.39 -0.17
N LEU A 47 0.10 17.42 -0.79
CA LEU A 47 0.69 17.58 -2.13
C LEU A 47 -0.34 17.93 -3.19
N LEU A 48 -1.51 17.28 -3.18
CA LEU A 48 -2.60 17.60 -4.11
C LEU A 48 -3.11 19.04 -3.91
N TYR A 49 -3.29 19.46 -2.65
CA TYR A 49 -3.69 20.83 -2.32
C TYR A 49 -2.69 21.86 -2.84
N ASP A 50 -1.40 21.66 -2.59
CA ASP A 50 -0.35 22.57 -3.03
C ASP A 50 -0.27 22.63 -4.56
N ASN A 51 -0.40 21.50 -5.24
CA ASN A 51 -0.44 21.46 -6.70
C ASN A 51 -1.67 22.17 -7.29
N VAL A 52 -2.85 22.02 -6.70
CA VAL A 52 -4.06 22.76 -7.12
C VAL A 52 -3.84 24.27 -7.03
N LEU A 53 -3.19 24.75 -5.95
CA LEU A 53 -2.81 26.16 -5.80
C LEU A 53 -1.79 26.59 -6.85
N LEU A 54 -0.78 25.77 -7.13
CA LEU A 54 0.25 26.06 -8.14
C LEU A 54 -0.32 26.13 -9.56
N ILE A 55 -1.20 25.20 -9.92
CA ILE A 55 -1.89 25.21 -11.23
C ILE A 55 -2.64 26.52 -11.39
N ARG A 56 -3.44 26.92 -10.38
CA ARG A 56 -4.24 28.14 -10.45
C ARG A 56 -3.39 29.41 -10.46
N ASN A 57 -2.36 29.49 -9.62
CA ASN A 57 -1.53 30.69 -9.44
C ASN A 57 -0.39 30.81 -10.46
N ASN A 58 -0.38 29.96 -11.49
CA ASN A 58 0.60 30.05 -12.56
C ASN A 58 0.54 31.41 -13.26
N VAL A 59 1.68 31.91 -13.73
CA VAL A 59 1.84 33.22 -14.39
C VAL A 59 1.05 33.27 -15.71
N ARG A 60 0.77 32.10 -16.30
CA ARG A 60 -0.02 31.96 -17.53
C ARG A 60 -1.52 32.00 -17.25
N VAL A 61 -2.27 32.70 -18.10
CA VAL A 61 -3.74 32.59 -18.14
C VAL A 61 -4.10 31.18 -18.62
N ILE A 62 -4.80 30.42 -17.78
CA ILE A 62 -5.23 29.05 -18.07
C ILE A 62 -6.73 29.02 -18.40
N THR A 63 -7.12 28.13 -19.31
CA THR A 63 -8.52 27.81 -19.60
C THR A 63 -9.03 26.75 -18.60
N ASP A 64 -10.34 26.52 -18.57
CA ASP A 64 -10.94 25.45 -17.76
C ASP A 64 -10.47 24.06 -18.20
N GLU A 65 -10.30 23.85 -19.52
CA GLU A 65 -9.73 22.62 -20.08
C GLU A 65 -8.26 22.42 -19.67
N ASP A 66 -7.40 23.45 -19.74
CA ASP A 66 -5.99 23.34 -19.30
C ASP A 66 -5.89 23.11 -17.79
N PHE A 67 -6.77 23.74 -16.99
CA PHE A 67 -6.87 23.48 -15.56
C PHE A 67 -7.24 22.02 -15.28
N THR A 68 -8.28 21.51 -15.95
CA THR A 68 -8.78 20.14 -15.79
C THR A 68 -7.71 19.12 -16.19
N TYR A 69 -7.08 19.30 -17.35
CA TYR A 69 -6.02 18.41 -17.83
C TYR A 69 -4.84 18.36 -16.85
N ARG A 70 -4.39 19.50 -16.33
CA ARG A 70 -3.30 19.54 -15.35
C ARG A 70 -3.71 18.89 -14.03
N LEU A 71 -4.95 19.09 -13.60
CA LEU A 71 -5.48 18.46 -12.40
C LEU A 71 -5.52 16.94 -12.54
N GLU A 72 -5.94 16.42 -13.69
CA GLU A 72 -5.94 14.97 -13.98
C GLU A 72 -4.54 14.37 -13.86
N LEU A 73 -3.50 15.05 -14.40
CA LEU A 73 -2.11 14.61 -14.27
C LEU A 73 -1.68 14.53 -12.80
N VAL A 74 -1.97 15.58 -12.02
CA VAL A 74 -1.63 15.62 -10.59
C VAL A 74 -2.38 14.54 -9.81
N LEU A 75 -3.65 14.30 -10.14
CA LEU A 75 -4.43 13.23 -9.52
C LEU A 75 -3.82 11.87 -9.83
N ALA A 76 -3.43 11.60 -11.08
CA ALA A 76 -2.78 10.35 -11.46
C ALA A 76 -1.47 10.11 -10.67
N ASP A 77 -0.63 11.12 -10.53
CA ASP A 77 0.60 11.04 -9.71
C ASP A 77 0.29 10.84 -8.22
N THR A 78 -0.76 11.49 -7.71
CA THR A 78 -1.22 11.32 -6.32
C THR A 78 -1.70 9.90 -6.08
N TYR A 79 -2.50 9.33 -7.00
CA TYR A 79 -2.95 7.94 -6.94
C TYR A 79 -1.79 6.95 -6.97
N LYS A 80 -0.80 7.19 -7.84
CA LYS A 80 0.41 6.36 -7.90
C LYS A 80 1.17 6.39 -6.58
N THR A 81 1.35 7.57 -5.99
CA THR A 81 2.01 7.73 -4.68
C THR A 81 1.26 6.97 -3.59
N LEU A 82 -0.07 7.09 -3.54
CA LEU A 82 -0.91 6.36 -2.59
C LEU A 82 -0.79 4.84 -2.75
N SER A 83 -0.81 4.34 -3.99
CA SER A 83 -0.65 2.91 -4.27
C SER A 83 0.68 2.38 -3.72
N LEU A 84 1.78 3.09 -3.98
CA LEU A 84 3.12 2.70 -3.51
C LEU A 84 3.22 2.71 -1.98
N LEU A 85 2.59 3.69 -1.31
CA LEU A 85 2.55 3.76 0.15
C LEU A 85 1.77 2.58 0.74
N ILE A 86 0.62 2.23 0.16
CA ILE A 86 -0.17 1.07 0.59
C ILE A 86 0.63 -0.21 0.45
N ASP A 87 1.30 -0.41 -0.69
CA ASP A 87 2.13 -1.60 -0.92
C ASP A 87 3.28 -1.68 0.09
N SER A 88 3.94 -0.57 0.40
CA SER A 88 5.00 -0.51 1.41
C SER A 88 4.49 -0.86 2.81
N LEU A 89 3.34 -0.30 3.21
CA LEU A 89 2.71 -0.59 4.51
C LEU A 89 2.33 -2.07 4.61
N LEU A 90 1.78 -2.65 3.54
CA LEU A 90 1.44 -4.08 3.49
C LEU A 90 2.69 -4.97 3.62
N GLN A 91 3.79 -4.62 2.97
CA GLN A 91 5.05 -5.35 3.10
C GLN A 91 5.59 -5.27 4.54
N ASN A 92 5.62 -4.08 5.12
CA ASN A 92 6.06 -3.89 6.50
C ASN A 92 5.21 -4.70 7.50
N ALA A 93 3.88 -4.71 7.32
CA ALA A 93 2.97 -5.51 8.13
C ALA A 93 3.25 -7.01 8.01
N LYS A 94 3.51 -7.52 6.80
CA LYS A 94 3.89 -8.92 6.57
C LYS A 94 5.22 -9.28 7.25
N THR A 95 6.22 -8.41 7.13
CA THR A 95 7.52 -8.62 7.79
C THR A 95 7.38 -8.64 9.30
N LEU A 96 6.61 -7.71 9.88
CA LEU A 96 6.33 -7.70 11.32
C LEU A 96 5.61 -8.97 11.78
N ALA A 97 4.58 -9.40 11.03
CA ALA A 97 3.85 -10.63 11.32
C ALA A 97 4.78 -11.87 11.28
N PHE A 98 5.66 -11.96 10.29
CA PHE A 98 6.64 -13.04 10.19
C PHE A 98 7.65 -13.02 11.34
N SER A 99 8.18 -11.85 11.70
CA SER A 99 9.09 -11.70 12.85
C SER A 99 8.43 -12.12 14.15
N TYR A 100 7.18 -11.69 14.39
CA TYR A 100 6.42 -12.09 15.57
C TYR A 100 6.15 -13.61 15.59
N PHE A 101 5.76 -14.19 14.46
CA PHE A 101 5.60 -15.63 14.32
C PHE A 101 6.90 -16.36 14.66
N LYS A 102 8.03 -15.92 14.11
CA LYS A 102 9.36 -16.51 14.37
C LYS A 102 9.77 -16.42 15.84
N GLU A 103 9.52 -15.30 16.52
CA GLU A 103 9.83 -15.14 17.95
C GLU A 103 8.96 -16.01 18.86
N LYS A 104 7.71 -16.26 18.44
CA LYS A 104 6.75 -17.09 19.20
C LYS A 104 6.81 -18.57 18.84
N LEU A 105 7.52 -18.94 17.78
CA LEU A 105 7.70 -20.33 17.39
C LEU A 105 8.75 -20.99 18.29
N ASP A 106 8.32 -21.82 19.23
CA ASP A 106 9.23 -22.73 19.93
C ASP A 106 9.59 -23.88 18.97
N ILE A 107 10.63 -23.64 18.18
CA ILE A 107 11.16 -24.60 17.19
C ILE A 107 11.54 -25.92 17.85
N LYS A 108 11.98 -25.91 19.11
CA LYS A 108 12.39 -27.11 19.82
C LYS A 108 11.16 -27.94 20.19
N GLU A 109 10.13 -27.32 20.76
CA GLU A 109 8.86 -27.99 21.06
C GLU A 109 8.22 -28.60 19.79
N TRP A 110 8.22 -27.84 18.69
CA TRP A 110 7.69 -28.33 17.40
C TRP A 110 8.50 -29.48 16.82
N HIS A 111 9.84 -29.41 16.89
CA HIS A 111 10.72 -30.50 16.48
C HIS A 111 10.47 -31.75 17.33
N ASP A 112 10.39 -31.60 18.64
CA ASP A 112 10.23 -32.72 19.56
C ASP A 112 8.86 -33.41 19.37
N ASN A 113 7.80 -32.63 19.13
CA ASN A 113 6.47 -33.15 18.78
C ASN A 113 6.49 -33.88 17.43
N LEU A 114 7.07 -33.29 16.38
CA LEU A 114 7.18 -33.94 15.06
C LEU A 114 8.02 -35.21 15.11
N TYR A 115 9.09 -35.21 15.89
CA TYR A 115 9.94 -36.39 16.09
C TYR A 115 9.18 -37.50 16.81
N ALA A 116 8.43 -37.17 17.86
CA ALA A 116 7.59 -38.12 18.58
C ALA A 116 6.53 -38.75 17.66
N ASP A 117 5.82 -37.94 16.88
CA ASP A 117 4.82 -38.40 15.91
C ASP A 117 5.44 -39.29 14.83
N ALA A 118 6.60 -38.91 14.29
CA ALA A 118 7.32 -39.70 13.29
C ALA A 118 7.75 -41.06 13.84
N VAL A 119 8.28 -41.11 15.07
CA VAL A 119 8.66 -42.35 15.76
C VAL A 119 7.43 -43.23 15.99
N GLN A 120 6.31 -42.65 16.40
CA GLN A 120 5.07 -43.39 16.61
C GLN A 120 4.53 -43.99 15.31
N ILE A 121 4.46 -43.19 14.23
CA ILE A 121 4.06 -43.68 12.90
C ILE A 121 4.98 -44.79 12.41
N LEU A 122 6.29 -44.66 12.62
CA LEU A 122 7.26 -45.68 12.25
C LEU A 122 7.04 -46.98 13.02
N LYS A 123 6.79 -46.90 14.34
CA LYS A 123 6.45 -48.06 15.16
C LYS A 123 5.14 -48.70 14.69
N GLU A 124 4.07 -47.94 14.54
CA GLU A 124 2.77 -48.48 14.15
C GLU A 124 2.76 -49.09 12.75
N LYS A 125 3.48 -48.49 11.77
CA LYS A 125 3.49 -48.98 10.38
C LYS A 125 4.51 -50.06 10.10
N TYR A 126 5.63 -50.08 10.83
CA TYR A 126 6.76 -50.93 10.51
C TYR A 126 7.19 -51.86 11.65
N ALA A 127 6.89 -51.60 12.93
CA ALA A 127 7.24 -52.55 14.00
C ALA A 127 6.51 -53.89 13.82
N ASP A 128 5.23 -53.87 13.41
CA ASP A 128 4.49 -55.09 13.09
C ASP A 128 5.04 -55.82 11.85
N LYS A 129 5.57 -55.08 10.87
CA LYS A 129 6.24 -55.67 9.70
C LYS A 129 7.63 -56.23 10.02
N LEU A 130 8.35 -55.61 10.95
CA LEU A 130 9.66 -56.09 11.40
C LEU A 130 9.52 -57.34 12.28
N MET A 131 8.52 -57.42 13.16
CA MET A 131 8.20 -58.65 13.90
C MET A 131 7.85 -59.83 12.98
N GLN A 132 7.26 -59.58 11.80
CA GLN A 132 7.01 -60.62 10.80
C GLN A 132 8.31 -61.11 10.10
N ILE A 133 9.31 -60.24 9.95
CA ILE A 133 10.62 -60.60 9.35
C ILE A 133 11.42 -61.51 10.30
N ASP A 134 11.38 -61.26 11.61
CA ASP A 134 12.03 -62.13 12.60
C ASP A 134 11.43 -63.55 12.62
N PHE A 135 10.15 -63.71 12.29
CA PHE A 135 9.51 -65.03 12.15
C PHE A 135 10.03 -65.84 10.96
N ILE A 136 10.45 -65.20 9.86
CA ILE A 136 10.92 -65.89 8.64
C ILE A 136 12.34 -66.46 8.83
N LEU A 137 13.19 -65.79 9.62
CA LEU A 137 14.56 -66.25 9.89
C LEU A 137 14.61 -67.52 10.77
N LEU A 138 13.65 -67.71 11.67
CA LEU A 138 13.54 -68.94 12.47
C LEU A 138 13.02 -70.15 11.66
N PHE A 139 12.26 -69.91 10.59
CA PHE A 139 11.72 -71.00 9.75
C PHE A 139 12.74 -71.58 8.76
N LEU A 140 13.74 -70.78 8.35
CA LEU A 140 14.82 -71.21 7.45
C LEU A 140 15.95 -72.00 8.14
N GLN A 141 15.98 -72.06 9.47
CA GLN A 141 16.97 -72.84 10.24
C GLN A 141 16.47 -74.24 10.70
N ARG A 142 15.30 -74.70 10.25
CA ARG A 142 14.75 -76.02 10.62
C ARG A 142 14.31 -76.90 9.45
N HIS A 143 15.02 -76.82 8.31
CA HIS A 143 14.98 -77.85 7.27
C HIS A 143 16.38 -78.25 6.84
#